data_AF-A0A382N1M9-F1
#
_entry.id   AF-A0A382N1M9-F1
#
_cell.length_a   1.000
_cell.length_b   1.000
_cell.length_c   1.000
_cell.angle_alpha   90.00
_cell.angle_beta   90.00
_cell.angle_gamma   90.00
#
_symmetry.space_group_name_H-M   'P 1'
#
loop_
_entity.id
_entity.type
_entity.pdbx_description
1 polymer ?
#
loop_
_entity_poly.entity_id
_entity_poly.type
_entity_poly.pdbx_seq_one_letter_code
_entity_poly.pdbx_strand_id
1 'polypeptide(L)' 'MIFSKTEYLSRLSKVKEAMHQKNMDVIILTDPSNMNYLTGYDGWSFYVPQGVIVALDKDEPIWFGRKQD' A
#
# COMPACT_ATOMS: atom_id res chain seq x y z
N MET A 1 -1.13 1.05 15.46
CA MET A 1 -1.85 1.36 14.21
C MET A 1 -3.06 2.22 14.55
N ILE A 2 -3.36 3.24 13.74
CA ILE A 2 -4.50 4.15 13.98
C ILE A 2 -5.85 3.41 13.81
N PHE A 3 -5.89 2.41 12.93
CA PHE A 3 -7.04 1.53 12.69
C PHE A 3 -6.72 0.07 13.07
N SER A 4 -7.77 -0.76 13.19
CA SER A 4 -7.62 -2.19 13.49
C SER A 4 -6.98 -2.95 12.32
N LYS A 5 -6.32 -4.08 12.60
CA LYS A 5 -5.77 -4.97 11.56
C LYS A 5 -6.85 -5.43 10.58
N THR A 6 -8.04 -5.79 11.09
CA THR A 6 -9.19 -6.22 10.27
C THR A 6 -9.62 -5.14 9.29
N GLU A 7 -9.55 -3.87 9.68
CA GLU A 7 -9.89 -2.77 8.80
C GLU A 7 -8.89 -2.62 7.64
N TYR A 8 -7.57 -2.68 7.91
CA TYR A 8 -6.56 -2.66 6.85
C TYR A 8 -6.71 -3.85 5.88
N LEU A 9 -7.00 -5.05 6.40
CA LEU A 9 -7.28 -6.22 5.56
C LEU A 9 -8.51 -6.00 4.67
N SER A 10 -9.56 -5.36 5.18
CA SER A 10 -10.74 -5.00 4.39
C SER A 10 -10.41 -4.00 3.29
N ARG A 11 -9.60 -2.97 3.58
CA ARG A 11 -9.15 -1.97 2.60
C ARG A 11 -8.33 -2.63 1.48
N LEU A 12 -7.39 -3.50 1.85
CA LEU A 12 -6.56 -4.24 0.89
C LEU A 12 -7.38 -5.17 -0.01
N SER A 13 -8.35 -5.89 0.56
CA SER A 13 -9.25 -6.76 -0.20
C SER A 13 -10.05 -5.98 -1.26
N LYS A 14 -10.58 -4.80 -0.91
CA LYS A 14 -11.28 -3.92 -1.88
C LYS A 14 -10.37 -3.45 -3.02
N VAL A 15 -9.11 -3.12 -2.71
CA VAL A 15 -8.13 -2.73 -3.73
C VAL A 15 -7.79 -3.90 -4.66
N LYS A 16 -7.55 -5.09 -4.11
CA LYS A 16 -7.28 -6.29 -4.90
C LYS A 16 -8.46 -6.71 -5.79
N GLU A 17 -9.69 -6.58 -5.30
CA GLU A 17 -10.88 -6.81 -6.12
C GLU A 17 -10.94 -5.84 -7.30
N ALA A 18 -10.70 -4.55 -7.06
CA ALA A 18 -10.64 -3.55 -8.13
C ALA A 18 -9.48 -3.78 -9.12
N MET A 19 -8.33 -4.27 -8.64
CA MET A 19 -7.20 -4.69 -9.49
C MET A 19 -7.60 -5.86 -10.39
N HIS A 20 -8.23 -6.89 -9.82
CA HIS A 20 -8.70 -8.06 -10.56
C HIS A 20 -9.71 -7.67 -11.66
N GLN A 21 -10.69 -6.83 -11.33
CA GLN A 21 -11.68 -6.31 -12.30
C GLN A 21 -11.06 -5.50 -13.44
N LYS A 22 -9.87 -4.93 -13.24
CA LYS A 22 -9.13 -4.11 -14.21
C LYS A 22 -7.99 -4.87 -14.90
N ASN A 23 -7.87 -6.18 -14.69
CA ASN A 23 -6.76 -7.00 -15.19
C ASN A 23 -5.38 -6.41 -14.83
N MET A 24 -5.21 -5.97 -13.57
CA MET A 24 -3.95 -5.46 -13.04
C MET A 24 -3.36 -6.45 -12.05
N ASP A 25 -2.22 -7.07 -12.38
CA ASP A 25 -1.56 -8.02 -11.48
C ASP A 25 -0.82 -7.32 -10.32
N VAL A 26 -0.26 -6.14 -10.60
CA VAL A 26 0.56 -5.35 -9.68
C VAL A 26 0.24 -3.86 -9.84
N ILE A 27 0.13 -3.15 -8.72
CA ILE A 27 0.09 -1.69 -8.69
C ILE A 27 1.19 -1.13 -7.79
N ILE A 28 1.69 0.04 -8.15
CA ILE A 28 2.65 0.81 -7.36
C ILE A 28 1.97 2.09 -6.89
N LEU A 29 1.81 2.25 -5.59
CA LEU A 29 1.22 3.42 -4.95
C LEU A 29 2.33 4.37 -4.53
N THR A 30 2.43 5.53 -5.18
CA THR A 30 3.41 6.57 -4.86
C THR A 30 2.81 7.78 -4.15
N ASP A 31 1.49 7.87 -4.10
CA ASP A 31 0.80 8.90 -3.31
C ASP A 31 0.86 8.55 -1.81
N PRO A 32 1.41 9.43 -0.94
CA PRO A 32 1.55 9.14 0.48
C PRO A 32 0.23 8.83 1.19
N SER A 33 -0.88 9.44 0.75
CA SER A 33 -2.20 9.20 1.33
C SER A 33 -2.67 7.77 1.03
N ASN A 34 -2.45 7.28 -0.19
CA ASN A 34 -2.75 5.90 -0.58
C ASN A 34 -1.85 4.89 0.15
N MET A 35 -0.56 5.21 0.31
CA MET A 35 0.37 4.40 1.10
C MET A 35 -0.11 4.27 2.55
N ASN A 36 -0.45 5.40 3.20
CA ASN A 36 -0.98 5.43 4.56
C ASN A 36 -2.30 4.66 4.67
N TYR A 37 -3.22 4.87 3.73
CA TYR A 37 -4.53 4.25 3.73
C TYR A 37 -4.45 2.72 3.78
N LEU A 38 -3.52 2.11 3.02
CA LEU A 38 -3.38 0.65 2.95
C LEU A 38 -2.43 0.04 3.98
N THR A 39 -1.43 0.78 4.45
CA THR A 39 -0.34 0.19 5.26
C THR A 39 -0.20 0.82 6.64
N GLY A 40 -0.83 1.97 6.87
CA GLY A 40 -0.59 2.79 8.04
C GLY A 40 0.77 3.49 8.04
N TYR A 41 1.54 3.41 6.95
CA TYR A 41 2.79 4.16 6.77
C TYR A 41 2.52 5.66 6.94
N ASP A 42 3.22 6.28 7.87
CA ASP A 42 3.12 7.71 8.14
C ASP A 42 4.53 8.27 8.34
N GLY A 43 4.76 9.46 7.80
CA GLY A 43 6.08 10.06 7.79
C GLY A 43 6.19 11.19 6.78
N TRP A 44 6.86 12.26 7.20
CA TRP A 44 7.29 13.32 6.30
C TRP A 44 8.52 12.85 5.51
N SER A 45 8.30 12.00 4.51
CA SER A 45 9.33 11.35 3.71
C SER A 45 9.08 11.45 2.20
N PHE A 46 7.95 12.03 1.80
CA PHE A 46 7.49 12.14 0.41
C PHE A 46 8.37 13.03 -0.48
N TYR A 47 9.40 13.66 0.08
CA TYR A 47 10.41 14.41 -0.67
C TYR A 47 11.47 13.51 -1.34
N VAL A 48 11.44 12.18 -1.12
CA VAL A 48 12.26 11.20 -1.84
C VAL A 48 11.38 10.12 -2.50
N PRO A 49 11.88 9.42 -3.55
CA PRO A 49 11.14 8.31 -4.15
C PRO A 49 10.82 7.20 -3.15
N GLN A 50 9.55 6.85 -3.07
CA GLN A 50 9.02 5.81 -2.19
C GLN A 50 7.67 5.30 -2.73
N GLY A 51 7.21 4.17 -2.20
CA GLY A 51 5.90 3.65 -2.54
C GLY A 51 5.53 2.35 -1.84
N VAL A 52 4.36 1.85 -2.18
CA VAL A 52 3.85 0.55 -1.76
C VAL A 52 3.49 -0.26 -2.99
N ILE A 53 4.03 -1.48 -3.08
CA ILE A 53 3.69 -2.46 -4.11
C ILE A 53 2.56 -3.32 -3.56
N VAL A 54 1.47 -3.40 -4.31
CA VAL A 54 0.37 -4.36 -4.06
C VAL A 54 0.33 -5.32 -5.24
N ALA A 55 0.47 -6.60 -4.95
CA ALA A 55 0.39 -7.68 -5.93
C ALA A 55 -0.75 -8.64 -5.56
N LEU A 56 -1.48 -9.15 -6.56
CA LEU A 56 -2.60 -10.06 -6.33
C LEU A 56 -2.15 -11.33 -5.59
N ASP A 57 -0.95 -11.82 -5.88
CA ASP A 57 -0.35 -13.06 -5.35
C ASP A 57 0.34 -12.92 -3.98
N LYS A 58 0.35 -11.73 -3.36
CA LYS A 58 0.96 -11.48 -2.04
C LYS A 58 -0.07 -11.09 -0.99
N ASP A 59 -0.07 -11.75 0.16
CA ASP A 59 -1.03 -11.44 1.22
C ASP A 59 -0.86 -10.02 1.79
N GLU A 60 0.36 -9.52 1.86
CA GLU A 60 0.70 -8.21 2.42
C GLU A 60 1.33 -7.27 1.38
N PRO A 61 1.10 -5.94 1.46
CA PRO A 61 1.78 -4.96 0.64
C PRO A 61 3.27 -4.85 0.98
N ILE A 62 4.09 -4.48 0.00
CA ILE A 62 5.53 -4.29 0.17
C ILE A 62 5.85 -2.80 0.11
N TRP A 63 6.36 -2.23 1.20
CA TRP A 63 6.88 -0.86 1.20
C TRP A 63 8.29 -0.83 0.60
N PHE A 64 8.57 0.17 -0.23
CA PHE A 64 9.92 0.53 -0.64
C PHE A 64 10.14 2.03 -0.47
N GLY A 65 11.36 2.41 -0.14
CA GLY A 65 11.74 3.80 0.04
C GLY A 65 13.20 3.93 0.44
N ARG A 66 13.59 5.15 0.78
CA ARG A 66 14.97 5.43 1.22
C ARG A 66 15.29 4.66 2.49
N LYS A 67 16.42 3.93 2.49
CA LYS A 67 17.06 3.47 3.71
C LYS A 67 17.65 4.69 4.42
N GLN A 68 17.11 5.01 5.59
CA GLN A 68 17.74 5.95 6.52
C GLN A 68 18.44 5.15 7.63
N ASP A 69 19.53 5.72 8.11
CA ASP A 69 20.29 5.32 9.28
C ASP A 69 19.49 5.49 10.58
#